data_AF-A0A9D6RRA0-F1
#
_entry.id   AF-A0A9D6RRA0-F1
#
_cell.length_a   1.000
_cell.length_b   1.000
_cell.length_c   1.000
_cell.angle_alpha   90.00
_cell.angle_beta   90.00
_cell.angle_gamma   90.00
#
_symmetry.space_group_name_H-M   'P 1'
#
loop_
_entity.id
_entity.type
_entity.pdbx_description
1 polymer ?
#
loop_
_entity_poly.entity_id
_entity_poly.type
_entity_poly.pdbx_seq_one_letter_code
_entity_poly.pdbx_strand_id
1 'polypeptide(L)'
;MYAFGATLGYTLVFISLIRLRFTDPYSPRPYKVPFNVKVKYQGQQVDLPILGFIGTAGVLFVLAEVVLTHEIGRIAGPAWVVLCFMYYAWYRRKVGMPVFKRLQRDWETEQKVVLESAEEYDLLERYRIALAERDRSQRRLTGEGKQPKP
;
A
#
# COMPACT_ATOMS: atom_id res chain seq x y z
N MET A 1 15.35 -9.53 -20.24
CA MET A 1 14.04 -9.79 -19.61
C MET A 1 14.10 -9.77 -18.09
N TYR A 2 15.00 -10.54 -17.46
CA TYR A 2 15.16 -10.55 -15.99
C TYR A 2 15.32 -9.15 -15.37
N ALA A 3 16.28 -8.35 -15.86
CA ALA A 3 16.56 -7.02 -15.31
C ALA A 3 15.32 -6.09 -15.35
N PHE A 4 14.62 -6.03 -16.50
CA PHE A 4 13.39 -5.25 -16.64
C PHE A 4 12.29 -5.70 -15.67
N GLY A 5 12.05 -7.02 -15.57
CA GLY A 5 11.02 -7.55 -14.69
C GLY A 5 11.33 -7.28 -13.21
N ALA A 6 12.60 -7.49 -12.82
CA ALA A 6 13.05 -7.24 -11.46
C ALA A 6 12.91 -5.77 -11.07
N THR A 7 13.41 -4.84 -11.91
CA THR A 7 13.34 -3.40 -11.61
C THR A 7 11.91 -2.88 -11.61
N LEU A 8 11.06 -3.34 -12.52
CA LEU A 8 9.63 -3.03 -12.50
C LEU A 8 8.97 -3.53 -11.20
N GLY A 9 9.26 -4.77 -10.79
CA GLY A 9 8.75 -5.34 -9.54
C GLY A 9 9.18 -4.53 -8.32
N TYR A 10 10.46 -4.20 -8.20
CA TYR A 10 10.95 -3.36 -7.11
C TYR A 10 10.35 -1.95 -7.13
N THR A 11 10.09 -1.39 -8.32
CA THR A 11 9.42 -0.09 -8.45
C THR A 11 8.05 -0.13 -7.78
N LEU A 12 7.26 -1.17 -8.09
CA LEU A 12 5.94 -1.37 -7.48
C LEU A 12 6.02 -1.59 -5.97
N VAL A 13 7.02 -2.31 -5.48
CA VAL A 13 7.24 -2.53 -4.04
C VAL A 13 7.53 -1.22 -3.32
N PHE A 14 8.46 -0.40 -3.83
CA PHE A 14 8.78 0.89 -3.20
C PHE A 14 7.60 1.87 -3.24
N ILE A 15 6.89 1.95 -4.37
CA ILE A 15 5.66 2.75 -4.48
C ILE A 15 4.62 2.28 -3.47
N SER A 16 4.44 0.96 -3.32
CA SER A 16 3.49 0.40 -2.35
C SER A 16 3.89 0.72 -0.92
N LEU A 17 5.18 0.63 -0.59
CA LEU A 17 5.74 0.96 0.71
C LEU A 17 5.43 2.41 1.10
N ILE A 18 5.53 3.35 0.15
CA ILE A 18 5.20 4.77 0.36
C ILE A 18 3.67 4.95 0.44
N ARG A 19 2.92 4.43 -0.54
CA ARG A 19 1.47 4.58 -0.63
C ARG A 19 0.76 4.09 0.64
N LEU A 20 1.18 2.93 1.17
CA LEU A 20 0.60 2.33 2.36
C LEU A 20 0.75 3.20 3.61
N ARG A 21 1.69 4.16 3.63
CA ARG A 21 1.79 5.11 4.75
C ARG A 21 0.60 6.05 4.82
N PHE A 22 -0.03 6.32 3.69
CA PHE A 22 -1.19 7.21 3.61
C PHE A 22 -2.51 6.44 3.57
N THR A 23 -2.55 5.29 2.90
CA THR A 23 -3.80 4.53 2.73
C THR A 23 -4.14 3.65 3.93
N ASP A 24 -3.15 3.19 4.68
CA ASP A 24 -3.35 2.37 5.88
C ASP A 24 -2.36 2.76 7.00
N PRO A 25 -2.57 3.94 7.61
CA PRO A 25 -1.67 4.47 8.64
C PRO A 25 -1.79 3.75 9.99
N TYR A 26 -2.93 3.13 10.30
CA TYR A 26 -3.23 2.55 11.63
C TYR A 26 -2.71 1.13 11.82
N SER A 27 -2.49 0.42 10.72
CA SER A 27 -1.97 -0.94 10.75
C SER A 27 -0.65 -0.99 11.53
N PRO A 28 -0.55 -1.84 12.57
CA PRO A 28 0.65 -1.95 13.39
C PRO A 28 1.79 -2.51 12.54
N ARG A 29 2.95 -1.86 12.61
CA ARG A 29 4.13 -2.23 11.82
C ARG A 29 5.21 -2.75 12.76
N PRO A 30 5.47 -4.08 12.80
CA PRO A 30 6.51 -4.66 13.64
C PRO A 30 7.90 -4.08 13.32
N TYR A 31 8.14 -3.85 12.03
CA TYR A 31 9.36 -3.23 11.54
C TYR A 31 9.07 -1.92 10.79
N LYS A 32 9.91 -0.92 11.06
CA LYS A 32 9.95 0.34 10.31
C LYS A 32 11.37 0.54 9.79
N VAL A 33 11.48 0.87 8.50
CA VAL A 33 12.77 1.22 7.89
C VAL A 33 13.39 2.41 8.63
N PRO A 34 14.73 2.49 8.78
CA PRO A 34 15.37 3.65 9.38
C PRO A 34 15.19 4.91 8.51
N PHE A 35 15.45 6.09 9.10
CA PHE A 35 15.35 7.39 8.44
C PHE A 35 13.93 7.76 7.96
N ASN A 36 12.95 7.71 8.87
CA ASN A 36 11.61 8.23 8.61
C ASN A 36 11.47 9.69 9.06
N VAL A 37 10.69 10.47 8.32
CA VAL A 37 10.25 11.82 8.72
C VAL A 37 8.80 11.76 9.16
N LYS A 38 8.51 12.29 10.35
CA LYS A 38 7.14 12.39 10.84
C LYS A 38 6.42 13.56 10.18
N VAL A 39 5.33 13.28 9.47
CA VAL A 39 4.51 14.30 8.81
C VAL A 39 3.07 14.16 9.28
N LYS A 40 2.38 15.29 9.51
CA LYS A 40 0.96 15.27 9.83
C LYS A 40 0.14 15.26 8.54
N TYR A 41 -0.65 14.20 8.32
CA TYR A 41 -1.54 14.06 7.17
C TYR A 41 -2.94 13.70 7.64
N GLN A 42 -3.97 14.44 7.19
CA GLN A 42 -5.38 14.24 7.57
C GLN A 42 -5.61 14.11 9.10
N GLY A 43 -4.89 14.92 9.89
CA GLY A 43 -5.00 14.90 11.34
C GLY A 43 -4.12 13.86 12.05
N GLN A 44 -3.35 13.06 11.31
CA GLN A 44 -2.60 11.92 11.83
C GLN A 44 -1.11 12.04 11.61
N GLN A 45 -0.30 11.45 12.49
CA GLN A 45 1.14 11.36 12.27
C GLN A 45 1.45 10.16 11.38
N VAL A 46 2.08 10.42 10.24
CA VAL A 46 2.51 9.43 9.26
C VAL A 46 4.03 9.45 9.18
N ASP A 47 4.66 8.28 9.28
CA ASP A 47 6.11 8.11 9.12
C ASP A 47 6.43 7.97 7.63
N LEU A 48 7.06 8.99 7.02
CA LEU A 48 7.50 8.96 5.63
C LEU A 48 8.90 8.34 5.49
N PRO A 49 9.05 7.23 4.73
CA PRO A 49 10.32 6.52 4.60
C PRO A 49 11.20 7.16 3.54
N ILE A 50 12.19 7.97 3.95
CA ILE A 50 13.11 8.65 3.02
C ILE A 50 13.84 7.63 2.14
N LEU A 51 14.32 6.53 2.75
CA LEU A 51 14.95 5.44 2.02
C LEU A 51 14.04 4.82 0.96
N GLY A 52 12.72 4.82 1.17
CA GLY A 52 11.75 4.36 0.18
C GLY A 52 11.73 5.26 -1.05
N PHE A 53 11.81 6.58 -0.88
CA PHE A 53 11.88 7.52 -1.99
C PHE A 53 13.20 7.41 -2.76
N ILE A 54 14.33 7.31 -2.04
CA ILE A 54 15.66 7.13 -2.65
C ILE A 54 15.69 5.80 -3.43
N GLY A 55 15.19 4.72 -2.84
CA GLY A 55 15.08 3.42 -3.49
C GLY A 55 14.21 3.46 -4.74
N THR A 56 13.07 4.16 -4.69
CA THR A 56 12.20 4.39 -5.86
C THR A 56 12.96 5.08 -6.97
N ALA A 57 13.66 6.18 -6.67
CA ALA A 57 14.43 6.94 -7.66
C ALA A 57 15.55 6.09 -8.29
N GLY A 58 16.29 5.35 -7.48
CA GLY A 58 17.37 4.47 -7.95
C GLY A 58 16.85 3.36 -8.86
N VAL A 59 15.76 2.70 -8.49
CA VAL A 59 15.20 1.61 -9.31
C VAL A 59 14.54 2.12 -10.59
N LEU A 60 13.92 3.31 -10.56
CA LEU A 60 13.41 3.96 -11.77
C LEU A 60 14.55 4.36 -12.72
N PHE A 61 15.67 4.84 -12.18
CA PHE A 61 16.86 5.13 -12.96
C PHE A 61 17.38 3.88 -13.66
N VAL A 62 17.55 2.76 -12.95
CA VAL A 62 17.98 1.49 -13.56
C VAL A 62 16.96 0.98 -14.58
N LEU A 63 15.66 1.09 -14.31
CA LEU A 63 14.62 0.73 -15.28
C LEU A 63 14.73 1.57 -16.56
N ALA A 64 14.98 2.88 -16.44
CA ALA A 64 15.21 3.76 -17.57
C ALA A 64 16.47 3.36 -18.35
N GLU A 65 17.59 3.07 -17.67
CA GLU A 65 18.80 2.57 -18.32
C GLU A 65 18.54 1.28 -19.09
N VAL A 66 17.83 0.31 -18.51
CA VAL A 66 17.50 -0.96 -19.19
C VAL A 66 16.69 -0.70 -20.46
N VAL A 67 15.72 0.21 -20.42
CA VAL A 67 14.90 0.57 -21.58
C VAL A 67 15.71 1.31 -22.65
N LEU A 68 16.61 2.21 -22.23
CA LEU A 68 17.42 3.02 -23.15
C LEU A 68 18.58 2.25 -23.78
N THR A 69 19.22 1.33 -23.04
CA THR A 69 20.45 0.66 -23.48
C THR A 69 20.22 -0.69 -24.15
N HIS A 70 19.12 -1.40 -23.83
CA HIS A 70 18.88 -2.75 -24.35
C HIS A 70 17.69 -2.78 -25.31
N GLU A 71 17.98 -3.00 -26.60
CA GLU A 71 16.97 -3.06 -27.67
C GLU A 71 15.87 -4.10 -27.40
N ILE A 72 16.27 -5.31 -27.00
CA ILE A 72 15.33 -6.39 -26.67
C ILE A 72 14.52 -6.03 -25.42
N GLY A 73 15.16 -5.42 -24.41
CA GLY A 73 14.52 -5.02 -23.16
C GLY A 73 13.40 -4.00 -23.37
N ARG A 74 13.63 -3.05 -24.27
CA ARG A 74 12.70 -1.97 -24.62
C ARG A 74 11.38 -2.46 -25.21
N ILE A 75 11.41 -3.54 -25.99
CA ILE A 75 10.22 -4.04 -26.70
C ILE A 75 9.60 -5.19 -25.91
N ALA A 76 10.38 -6.23 -25.62
CA ALA A 76 9.83 -7.44 -25.01
C ALA A 76 9.44 -7.24 -23.53
N GLY A 77 10.04 -6.26 -22.83
CA GLY A 77 9.63 -5.91 -21.46
C GLY A 77 8.19 -5.37 -21.41
N PRO A 78 7.89 -4.24 -22.07
CA PRO A 78 6.53 -3.72 -22.17
C PRO A 78 5.54 -4.69 -22.82
N ALA A 79 5.94 -5.41 -23.88
CA ALA A 79 5.07 -6.41 -24.52
C ALA A 79 4.64 -7.52 -23.56
N TRP A 80 5.55 -8.01 -22.72
CA TRP A 80 5.23 -8.99 -21.69
C TRP A 80 4.25 -8.45 -20.65
N VAL A 81 4.44 -7.20 -20.19
CA VAL A 81 3.50 -6.56 -19.25
C VAL A 81 2.10 -6.44 -19.85
N VAL A 82 2.00 -6.03 -21.12
CA VAL A 82 0.73 -5.98 -21.85
C VAL A 82 0.09 -7.37 -21.91
N LEU A 83 0.86 -8.41 -22.24
CA LEU A 83 0.38 -9.79 -22.28
C LEU A 83 -0.18 -10.25 -20.93
N CYS A 84 0.54 -9.99 -19.83
CA CYS A 84 0.06 -10.28 -18.48
C CYS A 84 -1.24 -9.54 -18.16
N PHE A 85 -1.36 -8.28 -18.57
CA PHE A 85 -2.58 -7.49 -18.37
C PHE A 85 -3.75 -8.02 -19.19
N MET A 86 -3.53 -8.43 -20.45
CA MET A 86 -4.56 -9.07 -21.28
C MET A 86 -5.04 -10.37 -20.64
N TYR A 87 -4.13 -11.22 -20.16
CA TYR A 87 -4.48 -12.45 -19.46
C TYR A 87 -5.31 -12.17 -18.20
N TYR A 88 -4.90 -11.19 -17.38
CA TYR A 88 -5.66 -10.75 -16.21
C TYR A 88 -7.07 -10.29 -16.57
N ALA A 89 -7.21 -9.45 -17.60
CA ALA A 89 -8.50 -8.95 -18.06
C ALA A 89 -9.41 -10.08 -18.58
N TRP A 90 -8.84 -11.03 -19.33
CA TRP A 90 -9.55 -12.22 -19.81
C TRP A 90 -10.06 -13.09 -18.65
N TYR A 91 -9.19 -13.39 -17.68
CA TYR A 91 -9.56 -14.15 -16.49
C TYR A 91 -10.66 -13.46 -15.67
N ARG A 92 -10.53 -12.15 -15.40
CA ARG A 92 -11.54 -11.40 -14.64
C ARG A 92 -12.89 -11.39 -15.34
N ARG A 93 -12.92 -11.24 -16.67
CA ARG A 93 -14.16 -11.34 -17.45
C ARG A 93 -14.78 -12.73 -17.41
N LYS A 94 -13.96 -13.78 -17.51
CA LYS A 94 -14.42 -15.19 -17.41
C LYS A 94 -15.13 -15.48 -16.07
N VAL A 95 -14.67 -14.88 -14.97
CA VAL A 95 -15.25 -15.08 -13.63
C VAL A 95 -16.33 -14.02 -13.29
N GLY A 96 -16.75 -13.20 -14.26
CA GLY A 96 -17.80 -12.19 -14.04
C GLY A 96 -17.41 -11.03 -13.13
N MET A 97 -16.10 -10.83 -12.89
CA MET A 97 -15.61 -9.76 -12.02
C MET A 97 -15.22 -8.51 -12.83
N PRO A 98 -15.47 -7.29 -12.30
CA PRO A 98 -15.07 -6.06 -12.99
C PRO A 98 -13.54 -5.96 -13.10
N VAL A 99 -13.03 -5.62 -14.29
CA VAL A 99 -11.57 -5.56 -14.55
C VAL A 99 -10.89 -4.44 -13.77
N PHE A 100 -11.52 -3.27 -13.67
CA PHE A 100 -10.92 -2.07 -13.07
C PHE A 100 -11.49 -1.69 -11.69
N LYS A 101 -12.57 -2.33 -11.23
CA LYS A 101 -13.12 -2.03 -9.90
C LYS A 101 -12.41 -2.84 -8.83
N ARG A 102 -12.03 -2.17 -7.75
CA ARG A 102 -11.60 -2.82 -6.51
C ARG A 102 -12.78 -3.58 -5.92
N LEU A 103 -12.54 -4.82 -5.51
CA LEU A 103 -13.52 -5.58 -4.73
C LEU A 103 -13.61 -4.94 -3.34
N GLN A 104 -14.82 -4.59 -2.90
CA GLN A 104 -15.02 -4.08 -1.55
C GLN A 104 -14.69 -5.20 -0.57
N ARG A 105 -13.79 -4.92 0.37
CA ARG A 105 -13.27 -5.88 1.33
C ARG A 105 -13.04 -5.15 2.64
N ASP A 106 -13.52 -5.72 3.73
CA ASP A 106 -13.34 -5.17 5.06
C ASP A 106 -11.97 -5.55 5.59
N TRP A 107 -10.97 -4.79 5.16
CA TRP A 107 -9.58 -5.01 5.53
C TRP A 107 -9.35 -4.91 7.04
N GLU A 108 -10.17 -4.16 7.80
CA GLU A 108 -10.00 -4.02 9.24
C GLU A 108 -10.38 -5.31 9.97
N THR A 109 -11.51 -5.92 9.58
CA THR A 109 -11.95 -7.20 10.14
C THR A 109 -10.97 -8.31 9.76
N GLU A 110 -10.56 -8.37 8.50
CA GLU A 110 -9.61 -9.39 8.06
C GLU A 110 -8.25 -9.26 8.73
N GLN A 111 -7.75 -8.04 8.91
CA GLN A 111 -6.49 -7.82 9.58
C GLN A 111 -6.55 -8.27 11.05
N LYS A 112 -7.66 -8.02 11.76
CA LYS A 112 -7.84 -8.52 13.13
C LYS A 112 -7.81 -10.04 13.18
N VAL A 113 -8.50 -10.70 12.25
CA VAL A 113 -8.52 -12.17 12.14
C VAL A 113 -7.11 -12.71 11.88
N VAL A 114 -6.35 -12.09 10.97
CA VAL A 114 -4.98 -12.52 10.67
C VAL A 114 -4.08 -12.38 11.90
N LEU A 115 -4.12 -11.24 12.59
CA LEU A 115 -3.32 -11.00 13.79
C LEU A 115 -3.68 -11.96 14.93
N GLU A 116 -4.97 -12.22 15.13
CA GLU A 116 -5.46 -13.18 16.12
C GLU A 116 -5.01 -14.61 15.78
N SER A 117 -5.12 -15.02 14.52
CA SER A 117 -4.68 -16.35 14.05
C SER A 117 -3.17 -16.56 14.12
N ALA A 118 -2.40 -15.47 14.10
CA ALA A 118 -0.94 -15.49 14.23
C ALA A 118 -0.48 -15.44 15.70
N GLU A 119 -1.41 -15.41 16.67
CA GLU A 119 -1.14 -15.21 18.10
C GLU A 119 -0.38 -13.90 18.41
N GLU A 120 -0.47 -12.92 17.51
CA GLU A 120 0.19 -11.61 17.61
C GLU A 120 -0.71 -10.63 18.40
N TYR A 121 -1.05 -11.01 19.64
CA TYR A 121 -2.04 -10.31 20.47
C TYR A 121 -1.63 -8.86 20.79
N ASP A 122 -0.34 -8.60 20.97
CA ASP A 122 0.18 -7.25 21.20
C ASP A 122 -0.09 -6.30 20.03
N LEU A 123 0.08 -6.80 18.79
CA LEU A 123 -0.19 -6.04 17.58
C LEU A 123 -1.69 -5.84 17.40
N LEU A 124 -2.49 -6.86 17.68
CA LEU A 124 -3.95 -6.80 17.65
C LEU A 124 -4.49 -5.73 18.60
N GLU A 125 -3.98 -5.68 19.82
CA GLU A 125 -4.38 -4.68 20.82
C GLU A 125 -4.01 -3.27 20.36
N ARG A 126 -2.77 -3.04 19.91
CA ARG A 126 -2.34 -1.75 19.36
C ARG A 126 -3.22 -1.30 18.20
N TYR A 127 -3.59 -2.24 17.33
CA TYR A 127 -4.47 -1.96 16.20
C TYR A 127 -5.87 -1.54 16.67
N ARG A 128 -6.46 -2.26 17.63
CA ARG A 128 -7.76 -1.92 18.23
C ARG A 128 -7.74 -0.53 18.88
N ILE A 129 -6.68 -0.19 19.61
CA ILE A 129 -6.53 1.13 20.24
C ILE A 129 -6.46 2.23 19.16
N ALA A 130 -5.63 2.05 18.13
CA ALA A 130 -5.47 3.02 17.05
C ALA A 130 -6.79 3.29 16.30
N LEU A 131 -7.57 2.24 16.01
CA LEU A 131 -8.90 2.38 15.39
C LEU A 131 -9.89 3.07 16.34
N ALA A 132 -9.90 2.72 17.63
CA ALA A 132 -10.77 3.37 18.61
C ALA A 132 -10.46 4.86 18.80
N GLU A 133 -9.18 5.26 18.70
CA GLU A 133 -8.78 6.67 18.71
C GLU A 133 -9.24 7.40 17.45
N ARG A 134 -9.08 6.78 16.28
CA ARG A 134 -9.62 7.30 15.01
C ARG A 134 -11.12 7.57 15.12
N ASP A 135 -11.89 6.56 15.50
CA ASP A 135 -13.36 6.64 15.51
C ASP A 135 -13.83 7.70 16.50
N ARG A 136 -13.16 7.82 17.67
CA ARG A 136 -13.39 8.91 18.63
C ARG A 136 -13.08 10.28 18.03
N SER A 137 -11.99 10.43 17.29
CA SER A 137 -11.63 11.70 16.65
C SER A 137 -12.64 12.09 15.57
N GLN A 138 -13.12 11.13 14.77
CA GLN A 138 -14.13 11.36 13.75
C GLN A 138 -15.47 11.76 14.36
N ARG A 139 -15.95 11.08 15.39
CA ARG A 139 -17.20 11.45 16.09
C ARG A 139 -17.17 12.87 16.68
N ARG A 140 -16.01 13.32 17.17
CA ARG A 140 -15.83 14.70 17.64
C ARG A 140 -15.94 15.71 16.49
N LEU A 141 -15.40 15.39 15.32
CA LEU A 141 -15.47 16.24 14.13
C LEU A 141 -16.88 16.30 13.55
N THR A 142 -17.61 15.19 13.54
CA THR A 142 -18.99 15.10 13.02
C THR A 142 -20.03 15.69 13.98
N GLY A 143 -19.65 16.07 15.20
CA GLY A 143 -20.54 16.76 16.15
C GLY A 143 -21.53 15.86 16.89
N GLU A 144 -21.57 14.56 16.61
CA GLU A 144 -22.47 13.56 17.25
C GLU A 144 -22.15 13.32 18.74
N GLY A 145 -21.04 13.86 19.25
CA GLY A 145 -20.63 13.75 20.65
C GLY A 145 -21.14 14.84 21.61
N LYS A 146 -21.88 15.85 21.13
CA LYS A 146 -22.51 16.85 22.02
C LYS A 146 -23.83 16.31 22.55
N GLN A 147 -23.82 15.75 23.76
CA GLN A 147 -25.05 15.60 24.55
C GLN A 147 -25.76 16.96 24.62
N PRO A 148 -27.11 17.03 24.48
CA PRO A 148 -27.82 18.27 24.76
C PRO A 148 -27.52 18.68 26.20
N LYS A 149 -27.03 19.91 26.38
CA LYS A 149 -26.90 20.52 27.71
C LYS A 149 -28.29 20.48 28.39
N PRO A 150 -28.34 20.20 29.70
CA PRO A 150 -29.59 20.18 30.45
C PRO A 150 -30.30 21.53 30.42
#